data_AF-A0A3M1WBF7-F1
#
_entry.id   AF-A0A3M1WBF7-F1
#
_cell.length_a   1.000
_cell.length_b   1.000
_cell.length_c   1.000
_cell.angle_alpha   90.00
_cell.angle_beta   90.00
_cell.angle_gamma   90.00
#
_symmetry.space_group_name_H-M   'P 1'
#
loop_
_entity.id
_entity.type
_entity.pdbx_description
1 polymer ?
#
loop_
_entity_poly.entity_id
_entity_poly.type
_entity_poly.pdbx_seq_one_letter_code
_entity_poly.pdbx_strand_id
1 'polypeptide(L)' 'GRGWMNFIVLCFALALSAFYELVEWWVALASGTAAEAFLGTQGYVWDTQSDMFFALVGACSALLLLSRWHDRQLAALI' A
#
# COMPACT_ATOMS: atom_id res chain seq x y z
N GLY A 1 -7.95 -20.72 9.32
CA GLY A 1 -6.80 -20.36 8.47
C GLY A 1 -7.05 -19.11 7.65
N ARG A 2 -7.98 -19.15 6.69
CA ARG A 2 -8.13 -18.14 5.65
C ARG A 2 -8.42 -16.71 6.15
N GLY A 3 -9.17 -16.54 7.24
CA GLY A 3 -9.39 -15.22 7.85
C GLY A 3 -8.13 -14.55 8.40
N TRP A 4 -7.26 -15.31 9.07
CA TRP A 4 -5.97 -14.80 9.57
C TRP A 4 -5.02 -14.43 8.42
N MET A 5 -4.98 -15.23 7.36
CA MET A 5 -4.22 -14.92 6.15
C MET A 5 -4.68 -13.60 5.53
N ASN A 6 -5.99 -13.42 5.35
CA ASN A 6 -6.56 -12.19 4.80
C ASN A 6 -6.21 -10.96 5.68
N PHE A 7 -6.31 -11.10 7.00
CA PHE A 7 -5.93 -10.04 7.93
C PHE A 7 -4.46 -9.64 7.77
N ILE A 8 -3.54 -10.61 7.75
CA ILE A 8 -2.11 -10.34 7.58
C ILE A 8 -1.82 -9.70 6.22
N VAL A 9 -2.49 -10.15 5.15
CA VAL A 9 -2.34 -9.55 3.80
C VAL A 9 -2.73 -8.07 3.82
N LEU A 10 -3.87 -7.72 4.44
CA LEU A 10 -4.32 -6.34 4.54
C LEU A 10 -3.37 -5.49 5.40
N CYS A 11 -2.94 -6.00 6.56
CA CYS A 11 -1.97 -5.32 7.41
C CYS A 11 -0.64 -5.09 6.68
N PHE A 12 -0.16 -6.07 5.93
CA PHE A 12 1.10 -5.97 5.20
C PHE A 12 1.00 -4.96 4.06
N ALA A 13 -0.09 -4.98 3.27
CA ALA A 13 -0.30 -4.00 2.20
C ALA A 13 -0.30 -2.56 2.74
N LEU A 14 -1.02 -2.33 3.84
CA LEU A 14 -1.08 -1.01 4.48
C LEU A 14 0.27 -0.60 5.08
N ALA A 15 0.95 -1.52 5.78
CA ALA A 15 2.26 -1.25 6.37
C ALA A 15 3.32 -0.94 5.31
N LEU A 16 3.30 -1.63 4.17
CA LEU A 16 4.22 -1.38 3.06
C LEU A 16 3.99 -0.01 2.43
N SER A 17 2.72 0.37 2.21
CA SER A 17 2.36 1.71 1.72
C SER A 17 2.80 2.80 2.71
N ALA A 18 2.47 2.66 3.99
CA ALA A 18 2.91 3.61 5.03
C ALA A 18 4.45 3.70 5.13
N PHE A 19 5.15 2.58 4.94
CA PHE A 19 6.61 2.57 4.96
C PHE A 19 7.20 3.34 3.77
N TYR A 20 6.61 3.23 2.57
CA TYR A 20 7.04 3.99 1.41
C TYR A 20 6.94 5.50 1.65
N GLU A 21 5.83 5.95 2.22
CA GLU A 21 5.61 7.35 2.62
C GLU A 21 6.64 7.86 3.62
N LEU A 22 7.06 7.02 4.58
CA LEU A 22 8.14 7.37 5.51
C LEU A 22 9.50 7.52 4.79
N VAL A 23 9.74 6.73 3.74
CA VAL A 23 10.94 6.87 2.91
C VAL A 23 10.88 8.18 2.13
N GLU A 24 9.75 8.53 1.54
CA GLU A 24 9.57 9.81 0.84
C GLU A 24 9.79 11.00 1.78
N TRP A 25 9.24 10.95 2.99
CA TRP A 25 9.47 11.96 4.01
C TRP A 25 10.96 12.09 4.35
N TRP A 26 11.68 10.97 4.48
CA TRP A 26 13.12 11.00 4.77
C TRP A 26 13.93 11.57 3.59
N VAL A 27 13.61 11.19 2.36
CA VAL A 27 14.25 11.74 1.15
C VAL A 27 14.03 13.25 1.07
N ALA A 28 12.81 13.73 1.34
CA ALA A 28 12.49 15.15 1.38
C ALA A 28 13.34 15.92 2.41
N LEU A 29 13.54 15.35 3.61
CA LEU A 29 14.43 15.94 4.61
C LEU A 29 15.91 15.95 4.17
N ALA A 30 16.35 14.90 3.48
CA ALA A 30 17.74 14.75 3.05
C ALA A 30 18.11 15.64 1.85
N SER A 31 17.14 15.98 0.98
CA SER A 31 17.36 16.80 -0.22
C SER A 31 17.62 18.28 0.04
N GLY A 32 17.44 18.77 1.27
CA GLY A 32 17.74 20.16 1.66
C GLY A 32 16.83 21.22 1.03
N THR A 33 15.95 20.83 0.11
CA THR A 33 14.74 21.57 -0.23
C THR A 33 13.83 21.55 1.00
N ALA A 34 13.27 22.70 1.40
CA ALA A 34 12.32 22.75 2.50
C ALA A 34 11.27 21.64 2.32
N ALA A 35 10.83 20.97 3.40
CA ALA A 35 9.77 19.97 3.32
C ALA A 35 8.51 20.47 2.58
N GLU A 36 8.31 21.80 2.51
CA GLU A 36 7.32 22.48 1.66
C GLU A 36 7.49 22.26 0.16
N ALA A 37 8.71 22.02 -0.34
CA ALA A 37 8.93 21.75 -1.75
C ALA A 37 8.56 20.31 -2.11
N PHE A 38 8.68 19.30 -1.23
CA PHE A 38 8.29 17.93 -1.59
C PHE A 38 6.79 17.65 -1.32
N LEU A 39 6.28 18.05 -0.14
CA LEU A 39 4.83 18.07 0.15
C LEU A 39 4.09 19.11 -0.72
N GLY A 40 4.76 20.19 -1.12
CA GLY A 40 4.23 21.16 -2.09
C GLY A 40 4.49 20.80 -3.55
N THR A 41 5.44 19.90 -3.89
CA THR A 41 5.57 19.38 -5.28
C THR A 41 4.47 18.39 -5.62
N GLN A 42 4.00 17.58 -4.67
CA GLN A 42 2.83 16.73 -4.87
C GLN A 42 1.56 17.58 -5.11
N GLY A 43 1.54 18.83 -4.65
CA GLY A 43 0.41 19.75 -4.86
C GLY A 43 -0.89 19.32 -4.19
N TYR A 44 -0.86 18.25 -3.39
CA TYR A 44 -2.01 17.58 -2.82
C TYR A 44 -1.75 17.21 -1.37
N VAL A 45 -2.45 17.88 -0.45
CA VAL A 45 -2.26 17.74 1.01
C VAL A 45 -2.60 16.32 1.52
N TRP A 46 -3.42 15.59 0.77
CA TRP A 46 -3.94 14.30 1.19
C TRP A 46 -3.27 13.10 0.49
N ASP A 47 -2.11 13.31 -0.13
CA ASP A 47 -1.44 12.30 -0.96
C ASP A 47 -1.17 11.02 -0.16
N THR A 48 -0.41 11.15 0.92
CA THR A 48 -0.07 10.07 1.85
C THR A 48 -1.31 9.31 2.36
N GLN A 49 -2.38 10.01 2.78
CA GLN A 49 -3.58 9.32 3.25
C GLN A 49 -4.31 8.60 2.12
N SER A 50 -4.36 9.21 0.93
CA SER A 50 -5.03 8.64 -0.22
C SER A 50 -4.28 7.41 -0.76
N ASP A 51 -2.96 7.42 -0.77
CA ASP A 51 -2.12 6.29 -1.20
C ASP A 51 -2.32 5.08 -0.29
N MET A 52 -2.28 5.29 1.02
CA MET A 52 -2.60 4.24 2.00
C MET A 52 -4.03 3.72 1.84
N PHE A 53 -5.00 4.60 1.57
CA PHE A 53 -6.38 4.19 1.35
C PHE A 53 -6.55 3.37 0.07
N PHE A 54 -5.95 3.81 -1.04
CA PHE A 54 -6.00 3.07 -2.31
C PHE A 54 -5.26 1.74 -2.22
N ALA A 55 -4.14 1.67 -1.50
CA ALA A 55 -3.45 0.41 -1.21
C ALA A 55 -4.37 -0.56 -0.45
N LEU A 56 -5.09 -0.09 0.57
CA LEU A 56 -6.04 -0.91 1.32
C LEU A 56 -7.23 -1.36 0.46
N VAL A 57 -7.81 -0.45 -0.32
CA VAL A 57 -8.92 -0.78 -1.25
C VAL A 57 -8.46 -1.79 -2.31
N GLY A 58 -7.26 -1.63 -2.86
CA GLY A 58 -6.66 -2.57 -3.81
C GLY A 58 -6.47 -3.95 -3.20
N ALA A 59 -5.92 -4.03 -1.99
CA ALA A 59 -5.74 -5.31 -1.29
C ALA A 59 -7.08 -6.00 -0.96
N CYS A 60 -8.08 -5.24 -0.48
CA CYS A 60 -9.44 -5.75 -0.29
C CYS A 60 -10.04 -6.27 -1.61
N SER A 61 -9.91 -5.51 -2.69
CA SER A 61 -10.43 -5.89 -4.00
C SER A 61 -9.74 -7.14 -4.54
N ALA A 62 -8.43 -7.28 -4.35
CA ALA A 62 -7.67 -8.47 -4.73
C ALA A 62 -8.18 -9.72 -3.98
N LEU A 63 -8.40 -9.61 -2.67
CA LEU A 63 -8.95 -10.72 -1.87
C LEU A 63 -10.39 -11.07 -2.26
N LEU A 64 -11.22 -10.08 -2.60
CA LEU A 64 -12.62 -10.32 -2.98
C LEU A 64 -12.76 -10.92 -4.37
N LEU A 65 -11.98 -10.43 -5.34
CA LEU A 65 -12.16 -10.73 -6.76
C LEU A 65 -11.21 -11.83 -7.26
N LEU A 66 -9.97 -11.86 -6.80
CA LEU A 66 -8.93 -12.72 -7.37
C LEU A 66 -8.65 -13.98 -6.55
N SER A 67 -9.05 -14.06 -5.28
CA SER A 67 -8.70 -15.22 -4.43
C SER A 67 -9.10 -16.57 -5.03
N ARG A 68 -10.31 -16.68 -5.60
CA ARG A 68 -10.77 -17.93 -6.24
C ARG A 68 -9.97 -18.30 -7.48
N TRP A 69 -9.55 -17.29 -8.24
CA TRP A 69 -8.74 -17.51 -9.44
C TRP A 69 -7.32 -17.95 -9.07
N HIS A 70 -6.73 -17.30 -8.07
CA HIS A 70 -5.43 -17.67 -7.53
C HIS A 70 -5.44 -19.10 -6.94
N ASP A 71 -6.47 -19.46 -6.16
CA ASP A 71 -6.61 -20.82 -5.61
C ASP A 71 -6.67 -21.88 -6.73
N ARG A 72 -7.36 -21.59 -7.85
CA ARG A 72 -7.42 -22.49 -9.02
C ARG A 72 -6.06 -22.66 -9.71
N GLN A 73 -5.28 -21.58 -9.81
CA GLN A 73 -3.93 -21.65 -10.38
C GLN A 73 -3.00 -22.51 -9.52
N LEU A 74 -3.06 -22.33 -8.20
CA LEU A 74 -2.26 -23.14 -7.26
C LEU A 74 -2.64 -24.62 -7.34
N ALA A 75 -3.94 -24.94 -7.43
CA ALA A 75 -4.42 -26.31 -7.57
C ALA A 75 -4.06 -26.97 -8.92
N ALA A 76 -3.74 -26.19 -9.95
CA ALA A 76 -3.30 -26.73 -11.24
C ALA A 76 -1.78 -27.01 -11.28
N LEU A 77 -1.02 -26.48 -10.32
CA LEU A 77 0.43 -26.66 -10.20
C LEU A 77 0.84 -27.80 -9.26
N ILE A 78 -0.07 -28.24 -8.40
CA ILE A 78 0.09 -29.34 -7.43
C ILE A 78 -0.64 -30.56 -7.96
#